data_AF-A0A847G5Z1-F1
#
_entry.id   AF-A0A847G5Z1-F1
#
_cell.length_a   1.000
_cell.length_b   1.000
_cell.length_c   1.000
_cell.angle_alpha   90.00
_cell.angle_beta   90.00
_cell.angle_gamma   90.00
#
_symmetry.space_group_name_H-M   'P 1'
#
loop_
_entity.id
_entity.type
_entity.pdbx_description
1 polymer ?
#
loop_
_entity_poly.entity_id
_entity_poly.type
_entity_poly.pdbx_seq_one_letter_code
_entity_poly.pdbx_strand_id
1 'polypeptide(L)'
;MKIQKLITRVDTTISKQKNYHINRLLNNMDRDLIKQYWQNFLDSLKEKGQSFPDRYEAWHFCNDESSANSLAKLVYFGQKTATASLAWSYETEGSPLPKAGDIGIITMWDGTPVCIIETTECQVIPIEEVPSSFAYDEGEGDRSLEYWRKVHMECYSGDCAKIGKILNSRTPIVCEHFRVVYKETGLFSG
;
A
#
# COMPACT_ATOMS: atom_id res chain seq x y z
N MET A 1 -19.69 26.33 -34.09
CA MET A 1 -18.64 25.38 -34.52
C MET A 1 -17.31 26.12 -34.49
N LYS A 2 -16.26 25.79 -33.73
CA LYS A 2 -15.82 24.52 -33.15
C LYS A 2 -15.21 24.76 -31.76
N ILE A 3 -15.46 23.82 -30.87
CA ILE A 3 -14.89 23.69 -29.53
C ILE A 3 -13.49 23.09 -29.69
N GLN A 4 -12.44 23.77 -29.24
CA GLN A 4 -11.11 23.19 -29.10
C GLN A 4 -10.94 22.75 -27.63
N LYS A 5 -10.94 21.44 -27.41
CA LYS A 5 -10.76 20.79 -26.10
C LYS A 5 -9.43 21.21 -25.47
N LEU A 6 -9.50 21.80 -24.28
CA LEU A 6 -8.40 21.80 -23.32
C LEU A 6 -8.29 20.35 -22.80
N ILE A 7 -7.35 19.59 -23.33
CA ILE A 7 -6.93 18.33 -22.73
C ILE A 7 -5.86 18.71 -21.71
N THR A 8 -6.27 18.86 -20.44
CA THR A 8 -5.35 18.87 -19.32
C THR A 8 -4.57 17.56 -19.32
N ARG A 9 -3.26 17.65 -19.54
CA ARG A 9 -2.33 16.51 -19.41
C ARG A 9 -2.43 16.00 -17.98
N VAL A 10 -2.93 14.77 -17.82
CA VAL A 10 -2.70 13.99 -16.61
C VAL A 10 -1.25 13.55 -16.69
N ASP A 11 -0.36 14.26 -16.00
CA ASP A 11 1.02 13.80 -15.81
C ASP A 11 0.98 12.57 -14.90
N THR A 12 0.79 11.39 -15.49
CA THR A 12 1.01 10.10 -14.82
C THR A 12 2.52 9.90 -14.65
N THR A 13 3.12 10.70 -13.77
CA THR A 13 4.49 10.49 -13.34
C THR A 13 4.47 9.30 -12.39
N ILE A 14 4.59 8.10 -12.94
CA ILE A 14 4.98 6.91 -12.18
C ILE A 14 6.37 7.25 -11.64
N SER A 15 6.45 7.59 -10.36
CA SER A 15 7.72 7.81 -9.67
C SER A 15 8.58 6.57 -9.87
N LYS A 16 9.73 6.73 -10.53
CA LYS A 16 10.74 5.68 -10.71
C LYS A 16 11.57 5.44 -9.43
N GLN A 17 11.09 5.86 -8.27
CA GLN A 17 11.87 5.86 -7.04
C GLN A 17 11.06 5.15 -5.96
N LYS A 18 11.57 3.97 -5.57
CA LYS A 18 11.43 3.20 -4.30
C LYS A 18 11.52 1.72 -4.61
N ASN A 19 12.60 1.02 -4.25
CA ASN A 19 12.82 -0.35 -4.73
C ASN A 19 13.84 -1.15 -3.92
N TYR A 20 13.56 -1.37 -2.64
CA TYR A 20 13.94 -2.58 -1.92
C TYR A 20 12.70 -3.04 -1.14
N HIS A 21 12.01 -4.00 -1.78
CA HIS A 21 10.78 -4.71 -1.37
C HIS A 21 9.50 -4.06 -1.88
N ILE A 22 8.84 -4.80 -2.81
CA ILE A 22 7.63 -4.45 -3.56
C ILE A 22 7.87 -3.51 -4.74
N ASN A 23 8.27 -4.07 -5.88
CA ASN A 23 8.04 -3.44 -7.17
C ASN A 23 8.32 -4.43 -8.31
N ARG A 24 7.25 -5.03 -8.84
CA ARG A 24 7.24 -5.44 -10.23
C ARG A 24 6.91 -4.21 -11.06
N LEU A 25 7.76 -3.87 -12.02
CA LEU A 25 7.39 -2.91 -13.06
C LEU A 25 6.10 -3.40 -13.71
N LEU A 26 4.99 -2.71 -13.45
CA LEU A 26 3.71 -2.95 -14.11
C LEU A 26 3.94 -2.92 -15.62
N ASN A 27 3.54 -3.99 -16.31
CA ASN A 27 3.55 -4.01 -17.77
C ASN A 27 2.54 -2.96 -18.30
N ASN A 28 2.61 -2.64 -19.60
CA ASN A 28 1.71 -1.63 -20.18
C ASN A 28 0.23 -1.92 -19.91
N MET A 29 -0.17 -3.19 -19.98
CA MET A 29 -1.54 -3.63 -19.72
C MET A 29 -1.98 -3.35 -18.27
N ASP A 30 -1.12 -3.67 -17.30
CA ASP A 30 -1.39 -3.43 -15.88
C ASP A 30 -1.52 -1.92 -15.60
N ARG A 31 -0.71 -1.08 -16.28
CA ARG A 31 -0.82 0.38 -16.16
C ARG A 31 -2.15 0.92 -16.66
N ASP A 32 -2.72 0.34 -17.72
CA ASP A 32 -4.01 0.79 -18.25
C ASP A 32 -5.17 0.34 -17.34
N LEU A 33 -5.09 -0.86 -16.75
CA LEU A 33 -6.03 -1.32 -15.73
C LEU A 33 -6.02 -0.40 -14.50
N ILE A 34 -4.84 -0.06 -13.99
CA ILE A 34 -4.69 0.84 -12.85
C ILE A 34 -5.25 2.24 -13.14
N LYS A 35 -4.97 2.79 -14.32
CA LYS A 35 -5.52 4.10 -14.73
C LYS A 35 -7.04 4.06 -14.83
N GLN A 36 -7.61 2.99 -15.39
CA GLN A 36 -9.05 2.84 -15.49
C GLN A 36 -9.69 2.73 -14.10
N TYR A 37 -9.09 1.98 -13.19
CA TYR A 37 -9.57 1.84 -11.82
C TYR A 37 -9.54 3.17 -11.06
N TRP A 38 -8.45 3.95 -11.24
CA TRP A 38 -8.36 5.31 -10.72
C TRP A 38 -9.44 6.23 -11.29
N GLN A 39 -9.70 6.14 -12.60
CA GLN A 39 -10.75 6.93 -13.23
C GLN A 39 -12.14 6.58 -12.68
N ASN A 40 -12.44 5.30 -12.47
CA ASN A 40 -13.69 4.85 -11.85
C ASN A 40 -13.87 5.44 -10.44
N PHE A 41 -12.79 5.50 -9.65
CA PHE A 41 -12.81 6.17 -8.35
C PHE A 41 -13.12 7.67 -8.48
N LEU A 42 -12.41 8.39 -9.34
CA LEU A 42 -12.65 9.82 -9.57
C LEU A 42 -14.09 10.09 -10.01
N ASP A 43 -14.66 9.24 -10.86
CA ASP A 43 -16.05 9.39 -11.31
C ASP A 43 -17.04 9.14 -10.16
N SER A 44 -16.76 8.17 -9.28
CA SER A 44 -17.56 7.94 -8.07
C SER A 44 -17.51 9.09 -7.04
N LEU A 45 -16.44 9.89 -7.06
CA LEU A 45 -16.30 11.08 -6.20
C LEU A 45 -17.07 12.28 -6.75
N LYS A 46 -17.10 12.46 -8.07
CA LYS A 46 -17.88 13.54 -8.72
C LYS A 46 -19.35 13.45 -8.36
N GLU A 47 -19.89 12.24 -8.31
CA GLU A 47 -21.26 11.97 -7.88
C GLU A 47 -21.52 12.43 -6.42
N LYS A 48 -20.47 12.45 -5.60
CA LYS A 48 -20.51 12.82 -4.17
C LYS A 48 -20.05 14.25 -3.89
N GLY A 49 -19.60 15.00 -4.90
CA GLY A 49 -19.03 16.34 -4.74
C GLY A 49 -17.71 16.38 -3.94
N GLN A 50 -16.96 15.28 -3.91
CA GLN A 50 -15.70 15.16 -3.16
C GLN A 50 -14.50 15.26 -4.11
N SER A 51 -13.35 15.71 -3.59
CA SER A 51 -12.08 15.74 -4.32
C SER A 51 -11.00 15.03 -3.51
N PHE A 52 -10.13 14.30 -4.19
CA PHE A 52 -8.97 13.62 -3.63
C PHE A 52 -7.68 14.11 -4.30
N PRO A 53 -6.49 13.85 -3.72
CA PRO A 53 -5.21 14.20 -4.34
C PRO A 53 -5.06 13.62 -5.75
N ASP A 54 -4.38 14.34 -6.64
CA ASP A 54 -4.12 13.92 -8.03
C ASP A 54 -3.05 12.83 -8.16
N ARG A 55 -2.48 12.36 -7.04
CA ARG A 55 -1.37 11.41 -7.00
C ARG A 55 -1.75 10.19 -6.19
N TYR A 56 -1.38 9.04 -6.73
CA TYR A 56 -1.50 7.74 -6.08
C TYR A 56 -0.28 6.89 -6.41
N GLU A 57 0.00 5.91 -5.55
CA GLU A 57 0.90 4.81 -5.84
C GLU A 57 0.10 3.52 -6.03
N ALA A 58 0.62 2.54 -6.78
CA ALA A 58 -0.03 1.26 -6.98
C ALA A 58 0.96 0.13 -6.66
N TRP A 59 0.56 -0.79 -5.78
CA TRP A 59 1.45 -1.81 -5.23
C TRP A 59 0.66 -2.99 -4.66
N HIS A 60 1.33 -4.14 -4.50
CA HIS A 60 0.79 -5.33 -3.83
C HIS A 60 1.54 -5.58 -2.52
N PHE A 61 0.93 -6.21 -1.53
CA PHE A 61 1.66 -6.60 -0.31
C PHE A 61 2.67 -7.72 -0.59
N CYS A 62 3.73 -7.80 0.23
CA CYS A 62 4.74 -8.87 0.20
C CYS A 62 5.44 -9.09 -1.16
N ASN A 63 6.37 -10.05 -1.20
CA ASN A 63 7.17 -10.38 -2.39
C ASN A 63 6.89 -11.79 -2.94
N ASP A 64 5.72 -12.35 -2.62
CA ASP A 64 5.24 -13.62 -3.16
C ASP A 64 3.74 -13.55 -3.49
N GLU A 65 3.32 -14.35 -4.47
CA GLU A 65 1.97 -14.34 -5.01
C GLU A 65 0.89 -14.69 -3.99
N SER A 66 1.16 -15.70 -3.15
CA SER A 66 0.17 -16.18 -2.18
C SER A 66 -0.14 -15.12 -1.14
N SER A 67 0.91 -14.50 -0.57
CA SER A 67 0.76 -13.45 0.43
C SER A 67 0.14 -12.19 -0.17
N ALA A 68 0.63 -11.72 -1.33
CA ALA A 68 0.09 -10.56 -2.03
C ALA A 68 -1.43 -10.67 -2.22
N ASN A 69 -1.87 -11.79 -2.79
CA ASN A 69 -3.27 -12.05 -3.10
C ASN A 69 -4.13 -12.20 -1.84
N SER A 70 -3.60 -12.84 -0.80
CA SER A 70 -4.34 -13.06 0.46
C SER A 70 -4.50 -11.76 1.23
N LEU A 71 -3.44 -10.95 1.34
CA LEU A 71 -3.47 -9.68 2.06
C LEU A 71 -4.34 -8.63 1.36
N ALA A 72 -4.33 -8.59 0.03
CA ALA A 72 -5.24 -7.73 -0.73
C ALA A 72 -6.73 -8.05 -0.45
N LYS A 73 -7.08 -9.34 -0.29
CA LYS A 73 -8.43 -9.75 0.13
C LYS A 73 -8.77 -9.28 1.53
N LEU A 74 -7.82 -9.35 2.48
CA LEU A 74 -8.05 -8.85 3.84
C LEU A 74 -8.36 -7.36 3.86
N VAL A 75 -7.67 -6.57 3.02
CA VAL A 75 -7.99 -5.14 2.84
C VAL A 75 -9.39 -4.98 2.24
N TYR A 76 -9.71 -5.73 1.17
CA TYR A 76 -11.02 -5.66 0.51
C TYR A 76 -12.19 -5.95 1.45
N PHE A 77 -12.05 -6.93 2.34
CA PHE A 77 -13.08 -7.26 3.32
C PHE A 77 -13.04 -6.39 4.59
N GLY A 78 -12.08 -5.47 4.69
CA GLY A 78 -11.96 -4.53 5.81
C GLY A 78 -11.39 -5.13 7.08
N GLN A 79 -10.76 -6.30 6.99
CA GLN A 79 -10.06 -6.93 8.12
C GLN A 79 -8.68 -6.31 8.34
N LYS A 80 -7.94 -6.06 7.26
CA LYS A 80 -6.62 -5.41 7.28
C LYS A 80 -6.79 -3.92 7.05
N THR A 81 -6.42 -3.12 8.05
CA THR A 81 -6.54 -1.66 8.09
C THR A 81 -5.24 -0.97 8.52
N ALA A 82 -4.18 -1.74 8.69
CA ALA A 82 -2.85 -1.26 8.98
C ALA A 82 -1.79 -2.02 8.17
N THR A 83 -0.61 -1.42 8.04
CA THR A 83 0.58 -2.04 7.42
C THR A 83 1.87 -1.50 8.05
N ALA A 84 2.89 -2.35 8.12
CA ALA A 84 4.20 -1.99 8.64
C ALA A 84 5.32 -2.16 7.62
N SER A 85 6.32 -1.28 7.68
CA SER A 85 7.52 -1.36 6.84
C SER A 85 8.77 -0.90 7.60
N LEU A 86 9.95 -1.31 7.11
CA LEU A 86 11.23 -0.97 7.72
C LEU A 86 11.61 0.49 7.38
N ALA A 87 11.77 1.36 8.38
CA ALA A 87 12.08 2.77 8.13
C ALA A 87 13.42 2.97 7.40
N TRP A 88 14.40 2.09 7.67
CA TRP A 88 15.70 2.13 7.00
C TRP A 88 15.63 1.87 5.48
N SER A 89 14.58 1.21 4.98
CA SER A 89 14.38 1.04 3.53
C SER A 89 14.14 2.40 2.86
N TYR A 90 13.32 3.26 3.47
CA TYR A 90 13.06 4.62 2.96
C TYR A 90 14.33 5.48 2.93
N GLU A 91 15.16 5.40 3.97
CA GLU A 91 16.46 6.09 4.02
C GLU A 91 17.38 5.62 2.90
N THR A 92 17.49 4.29 2.72
CA THR A 92 18.33 3.66 1.71
C THR A 92 17.89 4.04 0.29
N GLU A 93 16.58 4.16 0.08
CA GLU A 93 15.97 4.50 -1.20
C GLU A 93 15.86 6.01 -1.46
N GLY A 94 16.27 6.86 -0.52
CA GLY A 94 16.17 8.33 -0.65
C GLY A 94 14.72 8.81 -0.78
N SER A 95 13.82 8.16 -0.05
CA SER A 95 12.39 8.20 -0.28
C SER A 95 11.63 8.72 0.93
N PRO A 96 10.56 9.53 0.74
CA PRO A 96 9.83 10.07 1.89
C PRO A 96 9.07 8.95 2.58
N LEU A 97 8.96 9.07 3.92
CA LEU A 97 8.02 8.28 4.71
C LEU A 97 6.58 8.59 4.26
N PRO A 98 5.67 7.61 4.35
CA PRO A 98 4.25 7.83 4.14
C PRO A 98 3.69 8.84 5.16
N LYS A 99 2.59 9.48 4.80
CA LYS A 99 1.89 10.43 5.67
C LYS A 99 0.38 10.34 5.50
N ALA A 100 -0.33 10.91 6.46
CA ALA A 100 -1.78 11.04 6.37
C ALA A 100 -2.21 11.76 5.07
N GLY A 101 -3.20 11.20 4.39
CA GLY A 101 -3.72 11.65 3.11
C GLY A 101 -3.02 11.05 1.87
N ASP A 102 -1.95 10.27 2.05
CA ASP A 102 -1.35 9.53 0.93
C ASP A 102 -2.34 8.46 0.42
N ILE A 103 -2.37 8.29 -0.91
CA ILE A 103 -3.33 7.41 -1.60
C ILE A 103 -2.59 6.24 -2.25
N GLY A 104 -3.07 5.03 -1.98
CA GLY A 104 -2.54 3.78 -2.52
C GLY A 104 -3.61 2.96 -3.23
N ILE A 105 -3.29 2.41 -4.40
CA ILE A 105 -4.07 1.38 -5.08
C ILE A 105 -3.44 0.03 -4.73
N ILE A 106 -4.18 -0.78 -3.96
CA ILE A 106 -3.77 -2.14 -3.60
C ILE A 106 -4.09 -3.05 -4.78
N THR A 107 -3.10 -3.85 -5.20
CA THR A 107 -3.24 -4.83 -6.27
C THR A 107 -3.04 -6.26 -5.77
N MET A 108 -3.55 -7.21 -6.55
CA MET A 108 -3.10 -8.60 -6.54
C MET A 108 -1.67 -8.70 -7.11
N TRP A 109 -1.06 -9.88 -7.00
CA TRP A 109 0.29 -10.16 -7.53
C TRP A 109 0.44 -9.92 -9.04
N ASP A 110 -0.62 -10.17 -9.80
CA ASP A 110 -0.66 -10.00 -11.26
C ASP A 110 -0.92 -8.55 -11.70
N GLY A 111 -1.07 -7.62 -10.75
CA GLY A 111 -1.36 -6.21 -11.02
C GLY A 111 -2.85 -5.87 -11.08
N THR A 112 -3.75 -6.84 -10.87
CA THR A 112 -5.20 -6.57 -10.81
C THR A 112 -5.53 -5.64 -9.62
N PRO A 113 -6.13 -4.46 -9.83
CA PRO A 113 -6.51 -3.56 -8.73
C PRO A 113 -7.65 -4.14 -7.89
N VAL A 114 -7.54 -3.94 -6.57
CA VAL A 114 -8.47 -4.51 -5.58
C VAL A 114 -9.20 -3.42 -4.80
N CYS A 115 -8.46 -2.45 -4.28
CA CYS A 115 -8.98 -1.36 -3.45
C CYS A 115 -8.13 -0.11 -3.63
N ILE A 116 -8.72 1.05 -3.34
CA ILE A 116 -7.97 2.28 -3.08
C ILE A 116 -8.06 2.57 -1.59
N ILE A 117 -6.90 2.81 -0.98
CA ILE A 117 -6.75 3.17 0.42
C ILE A 117 -6.23 4.60 0.56
N GLU A 118 -6.55 5.20 1.70
CA GLU A 118 -5.98 6.47 2.16
C GLU A 118 -5.31 6.21 3.51
N THR A 119 -4.02 6.53 3.62
CA THR A 119 -3.30 6.51 4.90
C THR A 119 -3.92 7.56 5.82
N THR A 120 -4.40 7.15 6.99
CA THR A 120 -5.01 8.05 7.98
C THR A 120 -4.04 8.49 9.04
N GLU A 121 -3.04 7.65 9.33
CA GLU A 121 -2.02 7.90 10.35
C GLU A 121 -0.73 7.17 9.96
N CYS A 122 0.41 7.77 10.30
CA CYS A 122 1.72 7.17 10.14
C CYS A 122 2.58 7.53 11.35
N GLN A 123 3.18 6.52 11.98
CA GLN A 123 4.10 6.67 13.10
C GLN A 123 5.36 5.85 12.85
N VAL A 124 6.50 6.30 13.38
CA VAL A 124 7.72 5.51 13.40
C VAL A 124 8.03 5.13 14.83
N ILE A 125 7.96 3.84 15.15
CA ILE A 125 8.18 3.31 16.49
C ILE A 125 9.17 2.13 16.46
N PRO A 126 9.88 1.86 17.57
CA PRO A 126 10.68 0.65 17.69
C PRO A 126 9.86 -0.63 17.50
N ILE A 127 10.41 -1.65 16.83
CA ILE A 127 9.73 -2.94 16.58
C ILE A 127 9.20 -3.61 17.86
N GLU A 128 9.90 -3.46 19.00
CA GLU A 128 9.43 -4.02 20.27
C GLU A 128 8.24 -3.25 20.88
N GLU A 129 8.09 -1.97 20.53
CA GLU A 129 7.04 -1.08 21.04
C GLU A 129 5.76 -1.14 20.20
N VAL A 130 5.73 -1.92 19.10
CA VAL A 130 4.53 -2.14 18.30
C VAL A 130 3.43 -2.75 19.19
N PRO A 131 2.29 -2.06 19.36
CA PRO A 131 1.25 -2.51 20.28
C PRO A 131 0.45 -3.66 19.68
N SER A 132 -0.15 -4.49 20.54
CA SER A 132 -1.02 -5.59 20.10
C SER A 132 -2.25 -5.12 19.32
N SER A 133 -2.74 -3.89 19.58
CA SER A 133 -3.81 -3.29 18.79
C SER A 133 -3.40 -3.06 17.34
N PHE A 134 -2.15 -2.65 17.09
CA PHE A 134 -1.64 -2.49 15.72
C PHE A 134 -1.57 -3.83 14.99
N ALA A 135 -1.03 -4.86 15.63
CA ALA A 135 -1.02 -6.22 15.08
C ALA A 135 -2.43 -6.74 14.76
N TYR A 136 -3.40 -6.42 15.61
CA TYR A 136 -4.80 -6.75 15.39
C TYR A 136 -5.38 -6.02 14.17
N ASP A 137 -5.09 -4.73 14.00
CA ASP A 137 -5.54 -3.90 12.87
C ASP A 137 -4.86 -4.29 11.55
N GLU A 138 -3.62 -4.78 11.61
CA GLU A 138 -2.91 -5.34 10.46
C GLU A 138 -3.58 -6.62 9.95
N GLY A 139 -4.33 -7.31 10.80
CA GLY A 139 -5.34 -8.28 10.40
C GLY A 139 -4.81 -9.63 9.92
N GLU A 140 -3.50 -9.89 9.99
CA GLU A 140 -2.87 -11.10 9.48
C GLU A 140 -2.92 -12.27 10.48
N GLY A 141 -2.90 -13.50 9.95
CA GLY A 141 -2.88 -14.72 10.77
C GLY A 141 -4.04 -14.80 11.77
N ASP A 142 -3.71 -15.02 13.03
CA ASP A 142 -4.65 -15.03 14.16
C ASP A 142 -4.85 -13.65 14.81
N ARG A 143 -4.30 -12.59 14.19
CA ARG A 143 -4.36 -11.19 14.64
C ARG A 143 -3.68 -10.95 15.99
N SER A 144 -2.78 -11.85 16.40
CA SER A 144 -1.99 -11.71 17.62
C SER A 144 -0.68 -10.96 17.38
N LEU A 145 -0.18 -10.29 18.43
CA LEU A 145 1.15 -9.69 18.42
C LEU A 145 2.27 -10.73 18.26
N GLU A 146 2.05 -11.95 18.74
CA GLU A 146 3.02 -13.04 18.61
C GLU A 146 3.17 -13.48 17.15
N TYR A 147 2.06 -13.67 16.44
CA TYR A 147 2.07 -13.93 15.00
C TYR A 147 2.74 -12.79 14.24
N TRP A 148 2.34 -11.54 14.53
CA TRP A 148 2.90 -10.35 13.90
C TRP A 148 4.43 -10.30 14.07
N ARG A 149 4.93 -10.47 15.29
CA ARG A 149 6.37 -10.46 15.59
C ARG A 149 7.11 -11.55 14.83
N LYS A 150 6.57 -12.77 14.80
CA LYS A 150 7.19 -13.89 14.11
C LYS A 150 7.41 -13.58 12.62
N VAL A 151 6.34 -13.20 11.90
CA VAL A 151 6.41 -12.99 10.44
C VAL A 151 7.25 -11.76 10.09
N HIS A 152 7.13 -10.68 10.88
CA HIS A 152 7.87 -9.44 10.62
C HIS A 152 9.36 -9.54 10.97
N MET A 153 9.73 -10.25 12.04
CA MET A 153 11.15 -10.45 12.38
C MET A 153 11.87 -11.26 11.30
N GLU A 154 11.24 -12.31 10.76
CA GLU A 154 11.79 -13.09 9.65
C GLU A 154 12.01 -12.21 8.41
N CYS A 155 11.00 -11.42 8.04
CA CYS A 155 11.10 -10.51 6.88
C CYS A 155 12.16 -9.42 7.09
N TYR A 156 12.08 -8.68 8.18
CA TYR A 156 12.97 -7.53 8.43
C TYR A 156 14.41 -7.95 8.71
N SER A 157 14.66 -9.16 9.22
CA SER A 157 16.02 -9.69 9.31
C SER A 157 16.63 -9.84 7.92
N GLY A 158 15.88 -10.36 6.95
CA GLY A 158 16.31 -10.48 5.57
C GLY A 158 16.53 -9.12 4.91
N ASP A 159 15.65 -8.16 5.17
CA ASP A 159 15.73 -6.82 4.56
C ASP A 159 16.88 -6.00 5.15
N CYS A 160 17.07 -6.05 6.47
CA CYS A 160 18.23 -5.45 7.15
C CYS A 160 19.54 -5.98 6.57
N ALA A 161 19.66 -7.29 6.36
CA ALA A 161 20.88 -7.90 5.81
C ALA A 161 21.21 -7.36 4.41
N LYS A 162 20.21 -7.13 3.55
CA LYS A 162 20.39 -6.59 2.20
C LYS A 162 20.94 -5.15 2.20
N ILE A 163 20.60 -4.37 3.23
CA ILE A 163 21.02 -2.96 3.36
C ILE A 163 22.17 -2.77 4.37
N GLY A 164 22.84 -3.85 4.78
CA GLY A 164 23.98 -3.79 5.69
C GLY A 164 23.62 -3.35 7.12
N LYS A 165 22.37 -3.56 7.54
CA LYS A 165 21.86 -3.29 8.89
C LYS A 165 21.67 -4.59 9.67
N ILE A 166 21.54 -4.46 10.99
CA ILE A 166 21.27 -5.58 11.90
C ILE A 166 19.94 -5.29 12.62
N LEU A 167 18.97 -6.20 12.48
CA LEU A 167 17.70 -6.15 13.19
C LEU A 167 17.95 -6.22 14.70
N ASN A 168 17.33 -5.31 15.46
CA ASN A 168 17.39 -5.29 16.92
C ASN A 168 16.09 -4.70 17.50
N SER A 169 15.99 -4.69 18.83
CA SER A 169 14.80 -4.21 19.57
C SER A 169 14.40 -2.76 19.26
N ARG A 170 15.37 -1.93 18.87
CA ARG A 170 15.19 -0.51 18.55
C ARG A 170 15.05 -0.26 17.04
N THR A 171 14.97 -1.31 16.21
CA THR A 171 14.78 -1.15 14.77
C THR A 171 13.50 -0.35 14.51
N PRO A 172 13.60 0.79 13.78
CA PRO A 172 12.47 1.67 13.53
C PRO A 172 11.54 1.07 12.47
N ILE A 173 10.27 0.91 12.84
CA ILE A 173 9.19 0.44 11.98
C ILE A 173 8.25 1.59 11.70
N VAL A 174 7.94 1.79 10.42
CA VAL A 174 6.88 2.68 9.96
C VAL A 174 5.57 1.92 10.10
N CYS A 175 4.69 2.40 10.95
CA CYS A 175 3.37 1.86 11.20
C CYS A 175 2.32 2.79 10.58
N GLU A 176 1.61 2.30 9.59
CA GLU A 176 0.56 3.04 8.89
C GLU A 176 -0.80 2.45 9.21
N HIS A 177 -1.76 3.30 9.58
CA HIS A 177 -3.18 2.97 9.52
C HIS A 177 -3.78 3.59 8.28
N PHE A 178 -4.73 2.89 7.68
CA PHE A 178 -5.42 3.34 6.48
C PHE A 178 -6.89 2.94 6.48
N ARG A 179 -7.65 3.59 5.60
CA ARG A 179 -9.03 3.22 5.30
C ARG A 179 -9.21 2.95 3.81
N VAL A 180 -10.10 2.03 3.47
CA VAL A 180 -10.54 1.85 2.08
C VAL A 180 -11.47 3.02 1.72
N VAL A 181 -11.10 3.77 0.68
CA VAL A 181 -11.91 4.88 0.14
C VAL A 181 -12.65 4.50 -1.12
N TYR A 182 -12.22 3.42 -1.80
CA TYR A 182 -12.90 2.87 -2.97
C TYR A 182 -12.64 1.38 -3.13
N LYS A 183 -13.67 0.65 -3.52
CA LYS A 183 -13.59 -0.73 -4.01
C LYS A 183 -14.80 -1.02 -4.90
N GLU A 184 -14.61 -1.82 -5.93
CA GLU A 184 -15.72 -2.33 -6.75
C GLU A 184 -16.42 -3.48 -6.03
N THR A 185 -17.75 -3.54 -6.12
CA THR A 185 -18.52 -4.62 -5.49
C THR A 185 -18.40 -5.91 -6.29
N GLY A 186 -18.14 -7.02 -5.61
CA GLY A 186 -18.25 -8.36 -6.17
C GLY A 186 -16.96 -8.96 -6.73
N LEU A 187 -15.81 -8.32 -6.50
CA LEU A 187 -14.51 -8.81 -6.98
C LEU A 187 -14.17 -10.24 -6.51
N PHE A 188 -14.64 -10.62 -5.32
CA PHE A 188 -14.38 -11.92 -4.71
C PHE A 188 -15.65 -12.73 -4.40
N SER A 189 -16.81 -12.36 -4.96
CA SER A 189 -18.07 -13.06 -4.71
C SER A 189 -18.32 -14.21 -5.69
N GLY A 190 -17.34 -15.12 -5.78
CA GLY A 190 -17.48 -16.42 -6.44
C GLY A 190 -18.16 -17.45 -5.55
#